data_AF-D8JWK8-F1
#
_entry.id   AF-D8JWK8-F1
#
_cell.length_a   1.000
_cell.length_b   1.000
_cell.length_c   1.000
_cell.angle_alpha   90.00
_cell.angle_beta   90.00
_cell.angle_gamma   90.00
#
_symmetry.space_group_name_H-M   'P 1'
#
loop_
_entity.id
_entity.type
_entity.pdbx_description
1 polymer ?
#
loop_
_entity_poly.entity_id
_entity_poly.type
_entity_poly.pdbx_seq_one_letter_code
_entity_poly.pdbx_strand_id
1 'polypeptide(L)'
;MQRSASPLFLGTALAVIAGWSISAFSDAPARVKGYFCGAKSEQVAYMQRLAAGDSEEIAANTVNKSAGKQTCAYFLPADAIPVKDQVVMSGGLVFKVQSFVFLPEKVERWTGTYFGSMHSKSKYGDI
;
A
#
# COMPACT_ATOMS: atom_id res chain seq x y z
N MET A 1 19.32 27.67 60.67
CA MET A 1 18.19 28.49 60.15
C MET A 1 17.80 27.95 58.79
N GLN A 2 16.52 27.60 58.68
CA GLN A 2 15.82 26.92 57.58
C GLN A 2 15.48 27.87 56.42
N ARG A 3 15.49 27.37 55.19
CA ARG A 3 14.71 27.82 54.00
C ARG A 3 15.04 26.83 52.87
N SER A 4 14.30 25.73 52.69
CA SER A 4 12.98 25.58 52.05
C SER A 4 12.88 26.28 50.69
N ALA A 5 12.98 25.49 49.61
CA ALA A 5 12.35 25.77 48.32
C ALA A 5 12.13 24.43 47.57
N SER A 6 10.87 24.22 47.18
CA SER A 6 10.27 22.99 46.67
C SER A 6 10.85 22.46 45.35
N PRO A 7 10.81 21.14 45.10
CA PRO A 7 11.06 20.60 43.77
C PRO A 7 9.85 20.86 42.87
N LEU A 8 10.07 21.63 41.80
CA LEU A 8 9.13 21.75 40.70
C LEU A 8 8.98 20.39 40.02
N PHE A 9 7.80 19.81 40.18
CA PHE A 9 7.24 18.76 39.32
C PHE A 9 7.34 19.21 37.86
N LEU A 10 8.26 18.66 37.09
CA LEU A 10 8.17 18.62 35.64
C LEU A 10 7.76 17.20 35.27
N GLY A 11 6.46 17.00 35.10
CA GLY A 11 5.89 15.78 34.58
C GLY A 11 6.45 15.51 33.20
N THR A 12 7.27 14.46 33.08
CA THR A 12 7.59 13.84 31.82
C THR A 12 6.30 13.24 31.27
N ALA A 13 5.70 13.97 30.33
CA ALA A 13 4.57 13.49 29.54
C ALA A 13 4.97 12.16 28.89
N LEU A 14 4.34 11.09 29.35
CA LEU A 14 4.39 9.78 28.72
C LEU A 14 3.77 9.95 27.33
N ALA A 15 4.60 10.19 26.32
CA ALA A 15 4.15 10.14 24.94
C ALA A 15 3.73 8.70 24.66
N VAL A 16 2.42 8.45 24.66
CA VAL A 16 1.82 7.23 24.15
C VAL A 16 2.12 7.23 22.66
N ILE A 17 3.24 6.63 22.27
CA ILE A 17 3.52 6.33 20.89
C ILE A 17 2.46 5.30 20.52
N ALA A 18 1.41 5.74 19.84
CA ALA A 18 0.43 4.86 19.22
C ALA A 18 1.22 3.95 18.26
N GLY A 19 1.52 2.74 18.74
CA GLY A 19 2.27 1.76 17.98
C GLY A 19 1.49 1.45 16.72
N TRP A 20 1.92 2.02 15.60
CA TRP A 20 1.51 1.53 14.30
C TRP A 20 2.14 0.13 14.22
N SER A 21 1.30 -0.90 14.30
CA SER A 21 1.73 -2.28 14.12
C SER A 21 2.43 -2.38 12.78
N ILE A 22 3.76 -2.33 12.80
CA ILE A 22 4.59 -2.69 11.66
C ILE A 22 4.33 -4.19 11.52
N SER A 23 3.52 -4.58 10.53
CA SER A 23 3.38 -5.98 10.19
C SER A 23 4.79 -6.50 9.89
N ALA A 24 5.34 -7.29 10.80
CA ALA A 24 6.60 -7.97 10.57
C ALA A 24 6.35 -8.94 9.42
N PHE A 25 6.82 -8.57 8.23
CA PHE A 25 6.86 -9.50 7.11
C PHE A 25 7.79 -10.64 7.53
N SER A 26 7.26 -11.85 7.56
CA SER A 26 8.11 -13.03 7.63
C SER A 26 8.99 -13.02 6.39
N ASP A 27 10.32 -13.10 6.56
CA ASP A 27 11.28 -13.29 5.47
C ASP A 27 11.08 -14.64 4.75
N ALA A 28 10.11 -15.47 5.18
CA ALA A 28 9.76 -16.70 4.51
C ALA A 28 9.18 -16.41 3.11
N PRO A 29 9.68 -17.10 2.06
CA PRO A 29 9.08 -17.04 0.74
C PRO A 29 7.59 -17.40 0.78
N ALA A 30 6.77 -16.59 0.12
CA ALA A 30 5.36 -16.83 -0.12
C ALA A 30 5.15 -17.26 -1.58
N ARG A 31 4.18 -18.13 -1.82
CA ARG A 31 3.80 -18.53 -3.17
C ARG A 31 2.65 -17.63 -3.64
N VAL A 32 2.92 -16.77 -4.61
CA VAL A 32 2.00 -15.74 -5.09
C VAL A 32 1.57 -15.99 -6.53
N LYS A 33 0.36 -15.56 -6.89
CA LYS A 33 -0.19 -15.67 -8.26
C LYS A 33 -1.06 -14.46 -8.57
N GLY A 34 -1.23 -14.16 -9.86
CA GLY A 34 -2.08 -13.06 -10.32
C GLY A 34 -1.30 -12.01 -11.09
N TYR A 35 -1.91 -10.85 -11.30
CA TYR A 35 -1.25 -9.72 -11.95
C TYR A 35 -0.32 -8.97 -11.01
N PHE A 36 0.90 -8.73 -11.49
CA PHE A 36 1.90 -7.90 -10.83
C PHE A 36 2.49 -6.88 -11.81
N CYS A 37 2.67 -5.65 -11.35
CA CYS A 37 3.30 -4.57 -12.10
C CYS A 37 4.70 -4.22 -11.55
N GLY A 38 5.57 -3.68 -12.40
CA GLY A 38 6.94 -3.32 -12.01
C GLY A 38 7.02 -2.18 -11.01
N ALA A 39 6.12 -1.20 -11.09
CA ALA A 39 6.06 -0.07 -10.17
C ALA A 39 4.71 0.03 -9.43
N LYS A 40 4.75 0.63 -8.23
CA LYS A 40 3.55 0.89 -7.43
C LYS A 40 2.51 1.72 -8.19
N SER A 41 2.94 2.77 -8.89
CA SER A 41 2.04 3.65 -9.66
C SER A 41 1.34 2.91 -10.79
N GLU A 42 2.05 2.00 -11.46
CA GLU A 42 1.50 1.15 -12.52
C GLU A 42 0.49 0.16 -11.95
N GLN A 43 0.76 -0.41 -10.77
CA GLN A 43 -0.21 -1.25 -10.06
C GLN A 43 -1.47 -0.46 -9.68
N VAL A 44 -1.33 0.77 -9.17
CA VAL A 44 -2.48 1.62 -8.85
C VAL A 44 -3.28 1.95 -10.11
N ALA A 45 -2.63 2.28 -11.22
CA ALA A 45 -3.29 2.52 -12.50
C ALA A 45 -4.04 1.28 -12.98
N TYR A 46 -3.42 0.10 -12.90
CA TYR A 46 -4.06 -1.19 -13.20
C TYR A 46 -5.34 -1.38 -12.35
N MET A 47 -5.25 -1.16 -11.04
CA MET A 47 -6.40 -1.28 -10.13
C MET A 47 -7.53 -0.29 -10.45
N GLN A 48 -7.19 0.92 -10.91
CA GLN A 48 -8.20 1.88 -11.35
C GLN A 48 -8.92 1.44 -12.62
N ARG A 49 -8.21 0.80 -13.56
CA ARG A 49 -8.82 0.23 -14.76
C ARG A 49 -9.78 -0.91 -14.41
N LEU A 50 -9.37 -1.80 -13.49
CA LEU A 50 -10.27 -2.84 -12.98
C LEU A 50 -11.52 -2.25 -12.31
N ALA A 51 -11.35 -1.23 -11.48
CA ALA A 51 -12.48 -0.55 -10.84
C ALA A 51 -13.40 0.18 -11.84
N ALA A 52 -12.87 0.56 -13.01
CA ALA A 52 -13.64 1.12 -14.11
C ALA A 52 -14.37 0.06 -14.96
N GLY A 53 -14.20 -1.24 -14.65
CA GLY A 53 -14.87 -2.35 -15.31
C GLY A 53 -14.07 -3.04 -16.42
N ASP A 54 -12.79 -2.69 -16.61
CA ASP A 54 -11.93 -3.42 -17.54
C ASP A 54 -11.65 -4.84 -17.02
N SER A 55 -11.50 -5.80 -17.94
CA SER A 55 -10.92 -7.11 -17.60
C SER A 55 -9.43 -6.96 -17.22
N GLU A 56 -8.88 -7.96 -16.55
CA GLU A 56 -7.48 -7.95 -16.12
C GLU A 56 -6.50 -7.78 -17.30
N GLU A 57 -6.74 -8.47 -18.41
CA GLU A 57 -5.91 -8.39 -19.61
C GLU A 57 -5.98 -6.99 -20.24
N ILE A 58 -7.17 -6.39 -20.29
CA ILE A 58 -7.39 -5.06 -20.85
C ILE A 58 -6.73 -4.00 -19.97
N ALA A 59 -6.89 -4.11 -18.65
CA ALA A 59 -6.27 -3.24 -17.67
C ALA A 59 -4.73 -3.29 -17.78
N ALA A 60 -4.14 -4.49 -17.77
CA ALA A 60 -2.69 -4.67 -17.86
C ALA A 60 -2.14 -4.15 -19.19
N ASN A 61 -2.79 -4.47 -20.31
CA ASN A 61 -2.38 -3.98 -21.63
C ASN A 61 -2.44 -2.46 -21.72
N THR A 62 -3.46 -1.84 -21.14
CA THR A 62 -3.60 -0.37 -21.13
C THR A 62 -2.45 0.29 -20.36
N VAL A 63 -2.09 -0.24 -19.20
CA VAL A 63 -0.95 0.25 -18.42
C VAL A 63 0.36 0.02 -19.17
N ASN A 64 0.57 -1.16 -19.76
CA ASN A 64 1.78 -1.48 -20.53
C ASN A 64 1.98 -0.56 -21.73
N LYS A 65 0.89 -0.28 -22.48
CA LYS A 65 0.92 0.66 -23.61
C LYS A 65 1.28 2.07 -23.14
N SER A 66 0.70 2.53 -22.04
CA SER A 66 1.02 3.83 -21.45
C SER A 66 2.49 3.93 -21.00
N ALA A 67 3.03 2.84 -20.43
CA ALA A 67 4.42 2.77 -20.00
C ALA A 67 5.43 2.55 -21.15
N GLY A 68 4.96 2.22 -22.36
CA GLY A 68 5.81 1.87 -23.50
C GLY A 68 6.59 0.56 -23.32
N LYS A 69 6.22 -0.28 -22.35
CA LYS A 69 6.89 -1.56 -22.03
C LYS A 69 5.95 -2.49 -21.28
N GLN A 70 6.25 -3.79 -21.32
CA GLN A 70 5.51 -4.79 -20.52
C GLN A 70 5.93 -4.67 -19.04
N THR A 71 5.14 -3.95 -18.26
CA THR A 71 5.39 -3.76 -16.83
C THR A 71 4.43 -4.57 -15.95
N CYS A 72 3.16 -4.69 -16.36
CA CYS A 72 2.15 -5.52 -15.74
C CYS A 72 2.00 -6.85 -16.48
N ALA A 73 2.11 -7.96 -15.77
CA ALA A 73 1.97 -9.30 -16.33
C ALA A 73 1.28 -10.24 -15.33
N TYR A 74 0.64 -11.28 -15.86
CA TYR A 74 0.12 -12.37 -15.05
C TYR A 74 1.23 -13.36 -14.70
N PHE A 75 1.36 -13.67 -13.42
CA PHE A 75 2.29 -14.67 -12.93
C PHE A 75 1.51 -15.91 -12.48
N LEU A 76 1.90 -17.06 -13.03
CA LEU A 76 1.62 -18.36 -12.43
C LEU A 76 2.24 -18.42 -11.03
N PRO A 77 1.81 -19.34 -10.16
CA PRO A 77 2.36 -19.47 -8.81
C PRO A 77 3.88 -19.37 -8.79
N ALA A 78 4.40 -18.31 -8.18
CA ALA A 78 5.81 -17.97 -8.12
C ALA A 78 6.23 -17.75 -6.67
N ASP A 79 7.47 -18.10 -6.35
CA ASP A 79 8.02 -17.88 -5.02
C ASP A 79 8.53 -16.44 -4.91
N ALA A 80 8.06 -15.71 -3.91
CA ALA A 80 8.40 -14.32 -3.71
C ALA A 80 8.42 -13.93 -2.23
N ILE A 81 9.29 -13.01 -1.86
CA ILE A 81 9.41 -12.52 -0.48
C ILE A 81 8.55 -11.26 -0.34
N PRO A 82 7.57 -11.21 0.58
CA PRO A 82 6.78 -10.00 0.81
C PRO A 82 7.66 -8.90 1.43
N VAL A 83 7.55 -7.67 0.94
CA VAL A 83 8.45 -6.59 1.36
C VAL A 83 7.71 -5.43 2.02
N LYS A 84 6.63 -4.92 1.40
CA LYS A 84 5.92 -3.72 1.87
C LYS A 84 4.44 -3.80 1.56
N ASP A 85 3.62 -3.30 2.48
CA ASP A 85 2.20 -3.03 2.29
C ASP A 85 1.95 -1.52 2.39
N GLN A 86 1.11 -0.99 1.51
CA GLN A 86 0.69 0.41 1.55
C GLN A 86 -0.79 0.52 1.22
N VAL A 87 -1.49 1.42 1.92
CA VAL A 87 -2.83 1.84 1.54
C VAL A 87 -2.69 3.08 0.65
N VAL A 88 -3.30 3.03 -0.52
CA VAL A 88 -3.28 4.12 -1.51
C VAL A 88 -4.70 4.57 -1.79
N MET A 89 -4.92 5.87 -1.74
CA MET A 89 -6.16 6.50 -2.20
C MET A 89 -5.93 7.16 -3.55
N SER A 90 -6.75 6.83 -4.54
CA SER A 90 -6.64 7.41 -5.88
C SER A 90 -7.99 7.40 -6.59
N GLY A 91 -8.44 8.56 -7.09
CA GLY A 91 -9.73 8.68 -7.78
C GLY A 91 -10.95 8.38 -6.90
N GLY A 92 -10.87 8.65 -5.59
CA GLY A 92 -11.94 8.32 -4.62
C GLY A 92 -11.99 6.83 -4.23
N LEU A 93 -11.10 6.00 -4.77
CA LEU A 93 -10.96 4.58 -4.46
C LEU A 93 -9.80 4.36 -3.50
N VAL A 94 -9.93 3.35 -2.65
CA VAL A 94 -8.94 2.91 -1.68
C VAL A 94 -8.45 1.52 -2.06
N PHE A 95 -7.15 1.39 -2.25
CA PHE A 95 -6.47 0.15 -2.59
C PHE A 95 -5.46 -0.21 -1.50
N LYS A 96 -5.34 -1.49 -1.19
CA LYS A 96 -4.16 -2.01 -0.50
C LYS A 96 -3.21 -2.54 -1.57
N VAL A 97 -2.02 -1.96 -1.69
CA VAL A 97 -0.97 -2.43 -2.59
C VAL A 97 0.15 -3.08 -1.80
N GLN A 98 0.66 -4.19 -2.30
CA GLN A 98 1.70 -4.98 -1.67
C GLN A 98 2.83 -5.23 -2.66
N SER A 99 4.06 -5.15 -2.19
CA SER A 99 5.27 -5.46 -2.96
C SER A 99 5.87 -6.79 -2.55
N PHE A 100 6.40 -7.50 -3.54
CA PHE A 100 7.08 -8.77 -3.38
C PHE A 100 8.35 -8.77 -4.22
N VAL A 101 9.44 -9.35 -3.70
CA VAL A 101 10.64 -9.64 -4.49
C VAL A 101 10.54 -11.07 -5.02
N PHE A 102 10.40 -11.22 -6.33
CA PHE A 102 10.27 -12.52 -7.00
C PHE A 102 11.61 -13.25 -7.04
N LEU A 103 11.59 -14.55 -6.83
CA LEU A 103 12.74 -15.44 -6.89
C LEU A 103 12.68 -16.30 -8.16
N PRO A 104 13.82 -16.56 -8.84
CA PRO A 104 15.18 -16.16 -8.49
C PRO A 104 15.59 -14.78 -9.01
N GLU A 105 14.72 -14.07 -9.75
CA GLU A 105 15.12 -12.86 -10.49
C GLU A 105 15.49 -11.68 -9.57
N LYS A 106 15.08 -11.72 -8.30
CA LYS A 106 15.26 -10.66 -7.30
C LYS A 106 14.68 -9.32 -7.75
N VAL A 107 13.55 -9.36 -8.46
CA VAL A 107 12.85 -8.17 -8.94
C VAL A 107 11.65 -7.88 -8.05
N GLU A 108 11.58 -6.66 -7.51
CA GLU A 108 10.41 -6.17 -6.78
C GLU A 108 9.25 -5.94 -7.76
N ARG A 109 8.09 -6.50 -7.46
CA ARG A 109 6.84 -6.29 -8.18
C ARG A 109 5.70 -6.03 -7.24
N TRP A 110 4.69 -5.32 -7.73
CA TRP A 110 3.56 -4.83 -6.96
C TRP A 110 2.29 -5.53 -7.37
N THR A 111 1.44 -5.86 -6.41
CA THR A 111 0.06 -6.30 -6.63
C THR A 111 -0.87 -5.48 -5.72
N GLY A 112 -2.17 -5.62 -5.87
CA GLY A 112 -3.10 -4.89 -5.02
C GLY A 112 -4.49 -5.50 -4.96
N THR A 113 -5.23 -5.08 -3.94
CA THR A 113 -6.63 -5.42 -3.72
C THR A 113 -7.43 -4.16 -3.51
N TYR A 114 -8.65 -4.16 -4.06
CA TYR A 114 -9.61 -3.09 -3.81
C TYR A 114 -10.16 -3.22 -2.40
N PHE A 115 -10.13 -2.13 -1.64
CA PHE A 115 -10.60 -2.10 -0.25
C PHE A 115 -11.94 -1.38 -0.11
N GLY A 116 -12.20 -0.36 -0.92
CA GLY A 116 -13.46 0.39 -0.88
C GLY A 116 -13.38 1.74 -1.57
N SER A 117 -14.46 2.51 -1.51
CA SER A 117 -14.55 3.87 -2.03
C SER A 117 -14.85 4.84 -0.89
N MET A 118 -14.23 6.02 -0.92
CA MET A 118 -14.59 7.11 -0.01
C MET A 118 -15.31 8.20 -0.77
N HIS A 119 -16.57 8.42 -0.40
CA HIS A 119 -17.31 9.61 -0.78
C HIS A 119 -17.06 10.68 0.27
N SER A 120 -16.40 11.78 -0.11
CA SER A 120 -16.28 12.95 0.75
C SER A 120 -17.68 13.54 0.98
N LYS A 121 -18.29 13.30 2.14
CA LYS A 121 -19.44 14.06 2.60
C LYS A 121 -18.93 15.32 3.30
N SER A 122 -18.48 16.30 2.53
CA SER A 122 -18.34 17.67 3.04
C SER A 122 -19.60 18.46 2.70
N LYS A 123 -20.58 18.41 3.60
CA LYS A 123 -21.54 19.48 3.80
C LYS A 123 -21.51 19.82 5.28
N TYR A 124 -20.49 20.56 5.69
CA TYR A 124 -20.49 21.31 6.94
C TYR A 124 -20.37 22.78 6.56
N GLY A 125 -21.49 23.49 6.54
CA GLY A 125 -21.52 24.90 6.14
C GLY A 125 -22.86 25.49 5.71
N ASP A 126 -23.97 24.74 5.75
CA ASP A 126 -25.32 25.33 5.65
C ASP A 126 -25.88 25.45 7.08
N ILE A 127 -25.47 26.47 7.83
CA ILE A 127 -26.17 26.97 9.04
C ILE A 127 -26.32 28.48 8.88
#